data_AF-A0A7W0HRY9-F1
#
_entry.id   AF-A0A7W0HRY9-F1
#
_cell.length_a   1.000
_cell.length_b   1.000
_cell.length_c   1.000
_cell.angle_alpha   90.00
_cell.angle_beta   90.00
_cell.angle_gamma   90.00
#
_symmetry.space_group_name_H-M   'P 1'
#
loop_
_entity.id
_entity.type
_entity.pdbx_description
1 polymer ?
#
loop_
_entity_poly.entity_id
_entity_poly.type
_entity_poly.pdbx_seq_one_letter_code
_entity_poly.pdbx_strand_id
1 'polypeptide(L)'
;MNAKQEILARIRKAVADAPAVEIVRDYRRSAPREGVVELFAERVADYRAVVHVVPGAELEARLAELAAGRRLVASGSLPAGWRAALGRTALALTVESGEERLGVRELDALDGVVTGCAVAVAETGTIVLDAAQGRRALTLVPDYHLCVVRADQIAASVPEALSRLDPSGPTTWISGPSATSDIELNRVEGVHGPRTLEVVIST
;
A
#
# COMPACT_ATOMS: atom_id res chain seq x y z
N MET A 1 -28.22 -13.17 -21.44
CA MET A 1 -27.16 -12.18 -21.71
C MET A 1 -27.21 -11.15 -20.59
N ASN A 2 -26.10 -10.87 -19.89
CA ASN A 2 -26.08 -9.87 -18.81
C ASN A 2 -25.64 -8.48 -19.31
N ALA A 3 -25.84 -7.44 -18.50
CA ALA A 3 -25.51 -6.05 -18.88
C ALA A 3 -24.05 -5.88 -19.32
N LYS A 4 -23.10 -6.56 -18.64
CA LYS A 4 -21.68 -6.56 -19.04
C LYS A 4 -21.49 -7.10 -20.45
N GLN A 5 -22.13 -8.22 -20.80
CA GLN A 5 -22.03 -8.82 -22.13
C GLN A 5 -22.60 -7.91 -23.20
N GLU A 6 -23.72 -7.23 -22.93
CA GLU A 6 -24.34 -6.29 -23.87
C GLU A 6 -23.47 -5.06 -24.11
N ILE A 7 -22.94 -4.43 -23.06
CA ILE A 7 -22.02 -3.28 -23.17
C ILE A 7 -20.78 -3.67 -23.97
N LEU A 8 -20.14 -4.80 -23.63
CA LEU A 8 -18.95 -5.27 -24.35
C LEU A 8 -19.23 -5.68 -25.79
N ALA A 9 -20.45 -6.14 -26.11
CA ALA A 9 -20.86 -6.41 -27.48
C ALA A 9 -21.01 -5.11 -28.29
N ARG A 10 -21.63 -4.08 -27.71
CA ARG A 10 -21.76 -2.75 -28.36
C ARG A 10 -20.40 -2.10 -28.61
N ILE A 11 -19.50 -2.14 -27.63
CA ILE A 11 -18.12 -1.62 -27.80
C ILE A 11 -17.40 -2.37 -28.91
N ARG A 12 -17.41 -3.71 -28.88
CA ARG A 12 -16.77 -4.53 -29.92
C ARG A 12 -17.32 -4.26 -31.32
N LYS A 13 -18.64 -4.09 -31.44
CA LYS A 13 -19.28 -3.71 -32.70
C LYS A 13 -18.84 -2.32 -33.18
N ALA A 14 -18.72 -1.36 -32.27
CA ALA A 14 -18.32 0.02 -32.60
C ALA A 14 -16.87 0.14 -33.08
N VAL A 15 -15.98 -0.75 -32.64
CA VAL A 15 -14.54 -0.72 -32.99
C VAL A 15 -14.13 -1.81 -33.99
N ALA A 16 -15.08 -2.56 -34.55
CA ALA A 16 -14.80 -3.75 -35.37
C ALA A 16 -13.92 -3.44 -36.60
N ASP A 17 -14.14 -2.28 -37.23
CA ASP A 17 -13.43 -1.85 -38.44
C ASP A 17 -12.35 -0.78 -38.14
N ALA A 18 -12.04 -0.55 -36.86
CA ALA A 18 -10.99 0.38 -36.49
C ALA A 18 -9.63 -0.16 -36.99
N PRO A 19 -8.79 0.67 -37.63
CA PRO A 19 -7.47 0.24 -38.06
C PRO A 19 -6.65 -0.18 -36.85
N ALA A 20 -5.85 -1.25 -37.00
CA ALA A 20 -4.88 -1.61 -35.99
C ALA A 20 -3.86 -0.47 -35.85
N VAL A 21 -3.75 0.08 -34.65
CA VAL A 21 -2.76 1.10 -34.32
C VAL A 21 -1.59 0.40 -33.64
N GLU A 22 -0.38 0.69 -34.09
CA GLU A 22 0.82 0.27 -33.37
C GLU A 22 0.87 0.97 -32.01
N ILE A 23 0.88 0.19 -30.93
CA ILE A 23 1.03 0.74 -29.59
C ILE A 23 2.53 0.92 -29.34
N VAL A 24 3.01 2.16 -29.43
CA VAL A 24 4.40 2.49 -29.11
C VAL A 24 4.66 2.26 -27.62
N ARG A 25 5.72 1.51 -27.30
CA ARG A 25 6.11 1.10 -25.93
C ARG A 25 7.54 1.53 -25.58
N ASP A 26 7.98 2.66 -26.13
CA ASP A 26 9.31 3.27 -25.98
C ASP A 26 9.46 4.14 -24.72
N TYR A 27 8.45 4.15 -23.85
CA TYR A 27 8.53 4.80 -22.54
C TYR A 27 9.65 4.21 -21.69
N ARG A 28 10.18 5.04 -20.78
CA ARG A 28 11.23 4.63 -19.83
C ARG A 28 10.73 3.46 -18.97
N ARG A 29 11.45 2.35 -18.96
CA ARG A 29 11.11 1.13 -18.18
C ARG A 29 11.96 0.93 -16.94
N SER A 30 13.07 1.66 -16.85
CA SER A 30 13.99 1.65 -15.72
C SER A 30 14.46 3.07 -15.45
N ALA A 31 14.91 3.30 -14.22
CA ALA A 31 15.59 4.52 -13.80
C ALA A 31 16.79 4.14 -12.93
N PRO A 32 17.76 5.05 -12.74
CA PRO A 32 18.89 4.82 -11.84
C PRO A 32 18.42 4.39 -10.44
N ARG A 33 19.12 3.41 -9.86
CA ARG A 33 18.81 2.89 -8.50
C ARG A 33 19.60 3.58 -7.39
N GLU A 34 20.53 4.46 -7.73
CA GLU A 34 21.29 5.22 -6.76
C GLU A 34 20.35 6.17 -5.99
N GLY A 35 20.41 6.15 -4.67
CA GLY A 35 19.59 7.03 -3.83
C GLY A 35 18.09 6.67 -3.75
N VAL A 36 17.65 5.49 -4.19
CA VAL A 36 16.20 5.17 -4.24
C VAL A 36 15.54 5.09 -2.88
N VAL A 37 16.27 4.71 -1.84
CA VAL A 37 15.75 4.66 -0.46
C VAL A 37 15.51 6.08 0.04
N GLU A 38 16.50 6.95 -0.17
CA GLU A 38 16.49 8.35 0.23
C GLU A 38 15.38 9.11 -0.50
N LEU A 39 15.28 8.93 -1.82
CA LEU A 39 14.23 9.53 -2.64
C LEU A 39 12.84 9.05 -2.22
N PHE A 40 12.67 7.75 -1.97
CA PHE A 40 11.40 7.21 -1.49
C PHE A 40 11.03 7.79 -0.12
N ALA A 41 11.98 7.84 0.82
CA ALA A 41 11.78 8.40 2.15
C ALA A 41 11.38 9.89 2.08
N GLU A 42 12.07 10.69 1.26
CA GLU A 42 11.74 12.10 1.00
C GLU A 42 10.31 12.23 0.47
N ARG A 43 9.96 11.49 -0.59
CA ARG A 43 8.65 11.60 -1.25
C ARG A 43 7.49 11.16 -0.36
N VAL A 44 7.68 10.12 0.44
CA VAL A 44 6.67 9.69 1.41
C VAL A 44 6.48 10.77 2.49
N ALA A 45 7.58 11.37 2.98
CA ALA A 45 7.53 12.44 3.98
C ALA A 45 6.91 13.75 3.43
N ASP A 46 7.12 14.08 2.14
CA ASP A 46 6.49 15.24 1.48
C ASP A 46 4.95 15.18 1.56
N TYR A 47 4.39 13.97 1.53
CA TYR A 47 2.96 13.71 1.71
C TYR A 47 2.52 13.66 3.19
N ARG A 48 3.39 14.03 4.13
CA ARG A 48 3.16 14.07 5.59
C ARG A 48 3.00 12.71 6.27
N ALA A 49 3.47 11.63 5.63
CA ALA A 49 3.63 10.38 6.35
C ALA A 49 4.84 10.44 7.29
N VAL A 50 4.80 9.69 8.38
CA VAL A 50 5.95 9.50 9.28
C VAL A 50 6.86 8.44 8.66
N VAL A 51 8.16 8.70 8.57
CA VAL A 51 9.13 7.79 7.93
C VAL A 51 10.26 7.44 8.88
N HIS A 52 10.55 6.14 8.99
CA HIS A 52 11.69 5.59 9.72
C HIS A 52 12.56 4.79 8.77
N VAL A 53 13.83 5.16 8.62
CA VAL A 53 14.81 4.33 7.90
C VAL A 53 15.66 3.63 8.95
N VAL A 54 15.62 2.29 8.96
CA VAL A 54 16.33 1.49 9.97
C VAL A 54 17.12 0.35 9.29
N PRO A 55 18.26 -0.06 9.87
CA PRO A 55 18.91 -1.31 9.47
C PRO A 55 17.96 -2.50 9.69
N GLY A 56 18.01 -3.52 8.82
CA GLY A 56 17.15 -4.70 8.96
C GLY A 56 17.30 -5.44 10.29
N ALA A 57 18.48 -5.36 10.92
CA ALA A 57 18.72 -5.91 12.25
C ALA A 57 17.93 -5.20 13.38
N GLU A 58 17.55 -3.94 13.17
CA GLU A 58 16.82 -3.11 14.14
C GLU A 58 15.31 -3.08 13.90
N LEU A 59 14.85 -3.62 12.76
CA LEU A 59 13.45 -3.58 12.34
C LEU A 59 12.50 -4.14 13.40
N GLU A 60 12.79 -5.33 13.95
CA GLU A 60 11.90 -5.93 14.96
C GLU A 60 11.83 -5.13 16.27
N ALA A 61 12.93 -4.48 16.66
CA ALA A 61 12.92 -3.59 17.82
C ALA A 61 12.05 -2.36 17.53
N ARG A 62 12.19 -1.76 16.34
CA ARG A 62 11.39 -0.61 15.92
C ARG A 62 9.90 -0.95 15.83
N LEU A 63 9.56 -2.12 15.29
CA LEU A 63 8.16 -2.58 15.23
C LEU A 63 7.55 -2.76 16.62
N ALA A 64 8.31 -3.32 17.58
CA ALA A 64 7.83 -3.42 18.96
C ALA A 64 7.61 -2.03 19.58
N GLU A 65 8.49 -1.07 19.36
CA GLU A 65 8.31 0.30 19.84
C GLU A 65 7.03 0.94 19.24
N LEU A 66 6.85 0.84 17.92
CA LEU A 66 5.70 1.41 17.22
C LEU A 66 4.39 0.66 17.51
N ALA A 67 4.43 -0.58 17.96
CA ALA A 67 3.24 -1.31 18.38
C ALA A 67 2.79 -0.97 19.81
N ALA A 68 3.67 -0.39 20.63
CA ALA A 68 3.46 -0.26 22.06
C ALA A 68 2.13 0.43 22.41
N GLY A 69 1.31 -0.25 23.23
CA GLY A 69 0.04 0.29 23.74
C GLY A 69 -1.10 0.39 22.73
N ARG A 70 -0.93 -0.12 21.49
CA ARG A 70 -1.96 -0.10 20.44
C ARG A 70 -2.64 -1.46 20.27
N ARG A 71 -3.92 -1.46 19.90
CA ARG A 71 -4.69 -2.63 19.43
C ARG A 71 -4.61 -2.65 17.90
N LEU A 72 -3.89 -3.61 17.34
CA LEU A 72 -3.55 -3.63 15.92
C LEU A 72 -4.13 -4.86 15.22
N VAL A 73 -4.45 -4.70 13.94
CA VAL A 73 -4.61 -5.83 13.01
C VAL A 73 -3.39 -5.93 12.10
N ALA A 74 -2.80 -7.11 12.02
CA ALA A 74 -1.69 -7.41 11.14
C ALA A 74 -2.14 -8.24 9.93
N SER A 75 -1.64 -7.90 8.75
CA SER A 75 -1.78 -8.75 7.58
C SER A 75 -1.10 -10.11 7.78
N GLY A 76 -1.79 -11.20 7.41
CA GLY A 76 -1.25 -12.56 7.49
C GLY A 76 0.03 -12.80 6.68
N SER A 77 0.32 -11.96 5.68
CA SER A 77 1.56 -12.06 4.89
C SER A 77 2.81 -11.51 5.58
N LEU A 78 2.67 -10.82 6.72
CA LEU A 78 3.82 -10.34 7.48
C LEU A 78 4.72 -11.49 7.93
N PRO A 79 6.06 -11.38 7.89
CA PRO A 79 6.96 -12.39 8.44
C PRO A 79 6.64 -12.72 9.91
N ALA A 80 6.81 -13.99 10.29
CA ALA A 80 6.48 -14.47 11.64
C ALA A 80 7.26 -13.73 12.73
N GLY A 81 8.55 -13.43 12.49
CA GLY A 81 9.37 -12.64 13.41
C GLY A 81 8.82 -11.24 13.65
N TRP A 82 8.33 -10.58 12.60
CA TRP A 82 7.74 -9.25 12.72
C TRP A 82 6.41 -9.27 13.49
N ARG A 83 5.56 -10.27 13.25
CA ARG A 83 4.32 -10.44 14.03
C ARG A 83 4.62 -10.72 15.50
N ALA A 84 5.61 -11.58 15.77
CA ALA A 84 6.06 -11.83 17.14
C ALA A 84 6.57 -10.54 17.79
N ALA A 85 7.32 -9.72 17.04
CA ALA A 85 7.83 -8.44 17.53
C ALA A 85 6.74 -7.44 17.90
N LEU A 86 5.75 -7.23 17.02
CA LEU A 86 4.58 -6.40 17.29
C LEU A 86 3.83 -6.89 18.53
N GLY A 87 3.64 -8.20 18.66
CA GLY A 87 2.90 -8.83 19.76
C GLY A 87 3.59 -8.74 21.13
N ARG A 88 4.87 -8.36 21.21
CA ARG A 88 5.57 -8.18 22.49
C ARG A 88 5.05 -6.99 23.29
N THR A 89 4.54 -5.96 22.62
CA THR A 89 4.24 -4.65 23.21
C THR A 89 2.88 -4.08 22.80
N ALA A 90 2.26 -4.59 21.73
CA ALA A 90 0.88 -4.28 21.39
C ALA A 90 -0.07 -4.62 22.55
N LEU A 91 -1.09 -3.80 22.76
CA LEU A 91 -2.16 -4.09 23.72
C LEU A 91 -2.97 -5.31 23.26
N ALA A 92 -3.18 -5.43 21.94
CA ALA A 92 -3.74 -6.60 21.29
C ALA A 92 -3.21 -6.66 19.84
N LEU A 93 -2.96 -7.88 19.34
CA LEU A 93 -2.58 -8.11 17.95
C LEU A 93 -3.48 -9.18 17.35
N THR A 94 -4.36 -8.77 16.44
CA THR A 94 -5.16 -9.69 15.63
C THR A 94 -4.45 -9.93 14.30
N VAL A 95 -4.38 -11.16 13.83
CA VAL A 95 -3.83 -11.46 12.51
C VAL A 95 -4.98 -11.85 11.59
N GLU A 96 -5.21 -11.07 10.53
CA GLU A 96 -6.21 -11.43 9.51
C GLU A 96 -5.54 -12.24 8.41
N SER A 97 -5.85 -13.54 8.36
CA SER A 97 -5.42 -14.47 7.31
C SER A 97 -6.57 -15.39 6.91
N GLY A 98 -6.84 -15.51 5.60
CA GLY A 98 -7.82 -16.46 5.08
C GLY A 98 -9.28 -15.96 5.08
N GLU A 99 -10.20 -16.83 5.49
CA GLU A 99 -11.65 -16.63 5.35
C GLU A 99 -12.30 -15.91 6.52
N GLU A 100 -11.77 -16.09 7.74
CA GLU A 100 -12.25 -15.40 8.93
C GLU A 100 -11.74 -13.96 8.93
N ARG A 101 -12.66 -13.01 8.85
CA ARG A 101 -12.39 -11.60 8.60
C ARG A 101 -13.16 -10.73 9.56
N LEU A 102 -12.50 -9.70 10.07
CA LEU A 102 -13.14 -8.71 10.94
C LEU A 102 -14.21 -7.93 10.16
N GLY A 103 -15.36 -7.72 10.75
CA GLY A 103 -16.35 -6.78 10.26
C GLY A 103 -15.81 -5.34 10.24
N VAL A 104 -16.43 -4.47 9.46
CA VAL A 104 -16.03 -3.04 9.36
C VAL A 104 -16.00 -2.37 10.74
N ARG A 105 -16.99 -2.64 11.59
CA ARG A 105 -17.05 -2.08 12.95
C ARG A 105 -15.94 -2.58 13.87
N GLU A 106 -15.51 -3.83 13.68
CA GLU A 106 -14.41 -4.40 14.46
C GLU A 106 -13.08 -3.78 14.02
N LEU A 107 -12.89 -3.58 12.71
CA LEU A 107 -11.73 -2.86 12.18
C LEU A 107 -11.66 -1.40 12.64
N ASP A 108 -12.80 -0.70 12.65
CA ASP A 108 -12.91 0.71 13.07
C ASP A 108 -12.62 0.89 14.57
N ALA A 109 -12.84 -0.14 15.38
CA ALA A 109 -12.54 -0.14 16.81
C ALA A 109 -11.05 -0.36 17.13
N LEU A 110 -10.23 -0.74 16.16
CA LEU A 110 -8.79 -0.94 16.32
C LEU A 110 -8.03 0.38 16.18
N ASP A 111 -6.88 0.44 16.84
CA ASP A 111 -6.03 1.63 16.81
C ASP A 111 -5.20 1.69 15.51
N GLY A 112 -5.19 0.63 14.70
CA GLY A 112 -4.65 0.66 13.34
C GLY A 112 -4.32 -0.71 12.73
N VAL A 113 -3.70 -0.66 11.54
CA VAL A 113 -3.27 -1.82 10.76
C VAL A 113 -1.76 -1.85 10.55
N VAL A 114 -1.19 -3.05 10.50
CA VAL A 114 0.20 -3.29 10.08
C VAL A 114 0.23 -4.15 8.82
N THR A 115 0.93 -3.68 7.78
CA THR A 115 1.14 -4.43 6.53
C THR A 115 2.59 -4.37 6.07
N GLY A 116 2.98 -5.31 5.20
CA GLY A 116 4.08 -5.08 4.27
C GLY A 116 3.60 -4.31 3.04
N CYS A 117 4.35 -4.38 1.94
CA CYS A 117 3.90 -3.97 0.62
C CYS A 117 4.27 -5.03 -0.43
N ALA A 118 3.67 -4.95 -1.62
CA ALA A 118 4.13 -5.72 -2.78
C ALA A 118 5.36 -5.04 -3.40
N VAL A 119 5.24 -3.74 -3.71
CA VAL A 119 6.29 -2.89 -4.26
C VAL A 119 6.09 -1.45 -3.76
N ALA A 120 7.18 -0.70 -3.66
CA ALA A 120 7.16 0.74 -3.41
C ALA A 120 7.81 1.50 -4.57
N VAL A 121 7.43 2.75 -4.79
CA VAL A 121 7.88 3.57 -5.91
C VAL A 121 8.55 4.83 -5.40
N ALA A 122 9.84 4.97 -5.65
CA ALA A 122 10.63 6.11 -5.18
C ALA A 122 10.16 7.42 -5.79
N GLU A 123 9.99 7.50 -7.12
CA GLU A 123 9.69 8.77 -7.81
C GLU A 123 8.40 9.46 -7.33
N THR A 124 7.41 8.68 -6.87
CA THR A 124 6.10 9.17 -6.43
C THR A 124 5.84 9.00 -4.94
N GLY A 125 6.74 8.38 -4.18
CA GLY A 125 6.49 8.05 -2.77
C GLY A 125 5.31 7.09 -2.57
N THR A 126 5.08 6.19 -3.53
CA THR A 126 3.89 5.32 -3.53
C THR A 126 4.18 3.95 -2.94
N ILE A 127 3.29 3.47 -2.08
CA ILE A 127 3.24 2.08 -1.60
C ILE A 127 2.15 1.35 -2.39
N VAL A 128 2.48 0.18 -2.93
CA VAL A 128 1.52 -0.68 -3.63
C VAL A 128 1.27 -1.94 -2.82
N LEU A 129 -0.01 -2.22 -2.57
CA LEU A 129 -0.50 -3.43 -1.94
C LEU A 129 -1.23 -4.28 -2.96
N ASP A 130 -1.06 -5.60 -2.88
CA ASP A 130 -1.86 -6.57 -3.62
C ASP A 130 -2.66 -7.47 -2.67
N ALA A 131 -3.30 -8.51 -3.22
CA ALA A 131 -4.12 -9.44 -2.45
C ALA A 131 -3.34 -10.17 -1.33
N ALA A 132 -2.02 -10.33 -1.44
CA ALA A 132 -1.21 -10.96 -0.40
C ALA A 132 -1.12 -10.08 0.86
N GLN A 133 -1.15 -8.75 0.72
CA GLN A 133 -1.21 -7.85 1.89
C GLN A 133 -2.61 -7.76 2.50
N GLY A 134 -3.58 -8.47 1.95
CA GLY A 134 -4.93 -8.61 2.48
C GLY A 134 -5.96 -7.81 1.69
N ARG A 135 -7.22 -7.85 2.13
CA ARG A 135 -8.29 -7.12 1.47
C ARG A 135 -8.19 -5.61 1.75
N ARG A 136 -8.70 -4.81 0.81
CA ARG A 136 -8.69 -3.33 0.90
C ARG A 136 -9.23 -2.75 2.21
N ALA A 137 -10.16 -3.42 2.87
CA ALA A 137 -10.74 -2.93 4.13
C ALA A 137 -9.69 -2.78 5.24
N LEU A 138 -8.66 -3.63 5.27
CA LEU A 138 -7.60 -3.57 6.28
C LEU A 138 -6.85 -2.23 6.26
N THR A 139 -6.66 -1.64 5.09
CA THR A 139 -5.93 -0.38 4.90
C THR A 139 -6.83 0.78 4.51
N LEU A 140 -8.14 0.63 4.71
CA LEU A 140 -9.15 1.66 4.44
C LEU A 140 -9.91 2.06 5.71
N VAL A 141 -10.16 1.09 6.61
CA VAL A 141 -11.02 1.30 7.79
C VAL A 141 -10.23 1.81 9.01
N PRO A 142 -9.16 1.13 9.47
CA PRO A 142 -8.40 1.65 10.60
C PRO A 142 -7.71 2.97 10.24
N ASP A 143 -7.72 3.92 11.17
CA ASP A 143 -7.28 5.30 10.90
C ASP A 143 -5.75 5.51 10.97
N TYR A 144 -5.03 4.45 11.32
CA TYR A 144 -3.56 4.38 11.34
C TYR A 144 -3.10 3.18 10.52
N HIS A 145 -2.11 3.40 9.64
CA HIS A 145 -1.46 2.37 8.86
C HIS A 145 0.06 2.40 9.06
N LEU A 146 0.58 1.36 9.70
CA LEU A 146 2.01 1.07 9.78
C LEU A 146 2.40 0.15 8.60
N CYS A 147 3.17 0.68 7.66
CA CYS A 147 3.65 -0.09 6.51
C CYS A 147 5.14 -0.35 6.60
N VAL A 148 5.54 -1.61 6.45
CA VAL A 148 6.95 -2.01 6.37
C VAL A 148 7.34 -2.20 4.92
N VAL A 149 8.37 -1.48 4.48
CA VAL A 149 8.92 -1.52 3.13
C VAL A 149 10.38 -1.97 3.22
N ARG A 150 10.75 -3.06 2.55
CA ARG A 150 12.18 -3.43 2.43
C ARG A 150 12.83 -2.69 1.26
N ALA A 151 14.11 -2.35 1.38
CA ALA A 151 14.84 -1.62 0.36
C ALA A 151 14.82 -2.31 -1.03
N ASP A 152 14.82 -3.64 -1.07
CA ASP A 152 14.73 -4.44 -2.30
C ASP A 152 13.35 -4.31 -3.00
N GLN A 153 12.30 -3.95 -2.27
CA GLN A 153 10.95 -3.72 -2.79
C GLN A 153 10.78 -2.33 -3.42
N ILE A 154 11.76 -1.43 -3.27
CA ILE A 154 11.69 -0.08 -3.82
C ILE A 154 12.12 -0.11 -5.30
N ALA A 155 11.16 0.15 -6.18
CA ALA A 155 11.37 0.46 -7.59
C ALA A 155 11.69 1.96 -7.72
N ALA A 156 12.53 2.30 -8.68
CA ALA A 156 12.88 3.69 -8.95
C ALA A 156 11.69 4.44 -9.60
N SER A 157 10.90 3.76 -10.44
CA SER A 157 9.79 4.36 -11.20
C SER A 157 8.52 3.49 -11.27
N VAL A 158 7.39 4.11 -11.65
CA VAL A 158 6.09 3.45 -11.83
C VAL A 158 6.15 2.33 -12.88
N PRO A 159 6.76 2.51 -14.07
CA PRO A 159 6.90 1.41 -15.04
C PRO A 159 7.70 0.22 -14.51
N GLU A 160 8.76 0.47 -13.73
CA GLU A 160 9.51 -0.59 -13.06
C GLU A 160 8.63 -1.32 -12.04
N ALA A 161 7.86 -0.58 -11.23
CA ALA A 161 6.94 -1.16 -10.26
C ALA A 161 5.85 -2.01 -10.91
N LEU A 162 5.25 -1.52 -12.01
CA LEU A 162 4.25 -2.27 -12.79
C LEU A 162 4.79 -3.60 -13.32
N SER A 163 6.08 -3.66 -13.68
CA SER A 163 6.70 -4.92 -14.13
C SER A 163 6.84 -5.99 -13.05
N ARG A 164 6.70 -5.61 -11.76
CA ARG A 164 6.81 -6.49 -10.60
C ARG A 164 5.44 -6.97 -10.09
N LEU A 165 4.34 -6.47 -10.63
CA LEU A 165 2.98 -6.74 -10.16
C LEU A 165 2.27 -7.77 -11.06
N ASP A 166 1.39 -8.57 -10.45
CA ASP A 166 0.46 -9.41 -11.20
C ASP A 166 -0.69 -8.52 -11.75
N PRO A 167 -0.82 -8.39 -13.09
CA PRO A 167 -1.85 -7.54 -13.68
C PRO A 167 -3.27 -8.11 -13.55
N SER A 168 -3.41 -9.36 -13.11
CA SER A 168 -4.72 -10.00 -12.93
C SER A 168 -5.32 -9.77 -11.54
N GLY A 169 -4.47 -9.40 -10.56
CA GLY A 169 -4.86 -9.18 -9.18
C GLY A 169 -5.28 -7.73 -8.88
N PRO A 170 -6.09 -7.50 -7.84
CA PRO A 170 -6.39 -6.14 -7.39
C PRO A 170 -5.16 -5.52 -6.73
N THR A 171 -4.85 -4.28 -7.10
CA THR A 171 -3.79 -3.49 -6.44
C THR A 171 -4.37 -2.22 -5.81
N THR A 172 -3.80 -1.81 -4.68
CA THR A 172 -4.09 -0.53 -4.01
C THR A 172 -2.82 0.31 -3.98
N TRP A 173 -2.89 1.54 -4.48
CA TRP A 173 -1.73 2.44 -4.59
C TRP A 173 -1.94 3.61 -3.63
N ILE A 174 -1.04 3.74 -2.66
CA ILE A 174 -1.12 4.70 -1.55
C ILE A 174 0.06 5.67 -1.68
N SER A 175 -0.21 6.94 -1.97
CA SER A 175 0.82 7.99 -2.12
C SER A 175 0.68 9.05 -1.03
N GLY A 176 0.68 8.60 0.22
CA GLY A 176 0.47 9.46 1.39
C GLY A 176 -0.75 9.08 2.25
N PRO A 177 -0.94 9.75 3.39
CA PRO A 177 -2.12 9.61 4.22
C PRO A 177 -3.39 10.09 3.49
N SER A 178 -4.53 9.57 3.92
CA SER A 178 -5.84 9.88 3.35
C SER A 178 -6.17 11.37 3.48
N ALA A 179 -6.30 12.02 2.33
CA ALA A 179 -6.78 13.39 2.24
C ALA A 179 -7.58 13.59 0.96
N THR A 180 -8.63 14.40 1.06
CA THR A 180 -9.37 14.94 -0.07
C THR A 180 -9.23 16.45 -0.07
N SER A 181 -9.24 17.06 -1.25
CA SER A 181 -9.47 18.49 -1.37
C SER A 181 -10.92 18.68 -1.79
N ASP A 182 -11.65 19.56 -1.09
CA ASP A 182 -12.94 20.02 -1.61
C ASP A 182 -12.72 20.90 -2.86
N ILE A 183 -13.82 21.28 -3.51
CA ILE A 183 -13.78 22.14 -4.71
C ILE A 183 -13.23 23.55 -4.43
N GLU A 184 -13.09 23.92 -3.16
CA GLU A 184 -12.53 25.18 -2.68
C GLU A 184 -11.05 25.04 -2.27
N LEU A 185 -10.44 23.87 -2.55
CA LEU A 185 -9.05 23.50 -2.23
C LEU A 185 -8.76 23.36 -0.73
N ASN A 186 -9.78 23.24 0.12
CA ASN A 186 -9.60 22.91 1.52
C ASN A 186 -9.32 21.42 1.67
N ARG A 187 -8.20 21.09 2.32
CA ARG A 187 -7.80 19.71 2.57
C ARG A 187 -8.56 19.15 3.78
N VAL A 188 -9.35 18.10 3.55
CA VAL A 188 -10.02 17.30 4.58
C VAL A 188 -9.29 15.97 4.71
N GLU A 189 -8.86 15.62 5.92
CA GLU A 189 -8.11 14.38 6.19
C GLU A 189 -9.06 13.26 6.64
N GLY A 190 -8.83 12.02 6.20
CA GLY A 190 -9.46 10.82 6.77
C GLY A 190 -10.80 10.36 6.19
N VAL A 191 -11.21 10.86 5.04
CA VAL A 191 -12.50 10.49 4.44
C VAL A 191 -12.42 9.18 3.64
N HIS A 192 -11.24 8.82 3.13
CA HIS A 192 -11.04 7.70 2.19
C HIS A 192 -9.90 6.76 2.57
N GLY A 193 -9.61 6.64 3.87
CA GLY A 193 -8.51 5.83 4.39
C GLY A 193 -7.85 6.42 5.64
N PRO A 194 -6.73 5.82 6.10
CA PRO A 194 -6.02 6.23 7.30
C PRO A 194 -5.53 7.68 7.24
N ARG A 195 -5.82 8.49 8.27
CA ARG A 195 -5.22 9.83 8.43
C ARG A 195 -3.75 9.79 8.76
N THR A 196 -3.32 8.71 9.41
CA THR A 196 -1.91 8.53 9.78
C THR A 196 -1.32 7.37 8.98
N LEU A 197 -0.32 7.68 8.16
CA LEU A 197 0.54 6.70 7.50
C LEU A 197 1.92 6.79 8.14
N GLU A 198 2.41 5.67 8.66
CA GLU A 198 3.74 5.54 9.23
C GLU A 198 4.48 4.42 8.50
N VAL A 199 5.66 4.72 7.96
CA VAL A 199 6.41 3.85 7.06
C VAL A 199 7.76 3.52 7.69
N VAL A 200 8.05 2.23 7.81
CA VAL A 200 9.37 1.74 8.24
C VAL A 200 10.08 1.14 7.04
N ILE A 201 11.15 1.79 6.61
CA ILE A 201 12.02 1.32 5.54
C ILE A 201 13.17 0.52 6.15
N SER A 202 13.22 -0.77 5.83
CA SER A 202 14.27 -1.68 6.26
C SER A 202 15.37 -1.74 5.21
N THR A 203 16.60 -1.37 5.60
CA THR A 203 17.81 -1.41 4.76
C THR A 203 18.68 -2.63 5.02
#